data_AF-A0A7W1KUU5-F1
#
_entry.id   AF-A0A7W1KUU5-F1
#
_cell.length_a   1.000
_cell.length_b   1.000
_cell.length_c   1.000
_cell.angle_alpha   90.00
_cell.angle_beta   90.00
_cell.angle_gamma   90.00
#
_symmetry.space_group_name_H-M   'P 1'
#
loop_
_entity.id
_entity.type
_entity.pdbx_description
1 polymer ?
#
loop_
_entity_poly.entity_id
_entity_poly.type
_entity_poly.pdbx_seq_one_letter_code
_entity_poly.pdbx_strand_id
1 'polypeptide(L)'
;MDEMHRYTDETEALSRAIVAYARSRIASAQPLDGSATGEELSRRAGETVIAEGIGGEEALRVWSEVLAPATISTDHPSSMAFVPGAPTKAAVLFDLIVGASSTIAAGWIDG
;
A
#
# COMPACT_ATOMS: atom_id res chain seq x y z
N MET A 1 0.76 -9.18 -25.83
CA MET A 1 0.46 -8.60 -24.51
C MET A 1 1.69 -7.83 -24.12
N ASP A 2 1.52 -6.54 -23.80
CA ASP A 2 2.61 -5.63 -23.46
C ASP A 2 3.43 -6.14 -22.27
N GLU A 3 4.71 -5.78 -22.19
CA GLU A 3 5.65 -6.24 -21.15
C GLU A 3 5.12 -5.90 -19.74
N MET A 4 4.45 -4.75 -19.61
CA MET A 4 3.79 -4.25 -18.39
C MET A 4 2.75 -5.22 -17.79
N HIS A 5 2.10 -6.05 -18.60
CA HIS A 5 1.03 -6.93 -18.15
C HIS A 5 1.48 -8.38 -17.93
N ARG A 6 2.76 -8.68 -18.13
CA ARG A 6 3.31 -10.02 -17.85
C ARG A 6 3.63 -10.16 -16.38
N TYR A 7 3.36 -11.37 -15.87
CA TYR A 7 3.91 -11.80 -14.60
C TYR A 7 5.37 -12.23 -14.80
N THR A 8 6.29 -11.46 -14.25
CA THR A 8 7.75 -11.66 -14.37
C THR A 8 8.37 -12.02 -13.02
N ASP A 9 9.66 -12.35 -13.01
CA ASP A 9 10.40 -12.62 -11.76
C ASP A 9 10.43 -11.37 -10.86
N GLU A 10 10.50 -10.17 -11.44
CA GLU A 10 10.37 -8.90 -10.72
C GLU A 10 8.99 -8.75 -10.09
N THR A 11 7.93 -9.18 -10.80
CA THR A 11 6.56 -9.17 -10.27
C THR A 11 6.41 -10.16 -9.10
N GLU A 12 7.01 -11.35 -9.22
CA GLU A 12 7.03 -12.32 -8.14
C GLU A 12 7.76 -11.76 -6.91
N ALA A 13 8.94 -11.17 -7.08
CA ALA A 13 9.71 -10.56 -6.00
C ALA A 13 8.92 -9.46 -5.30
N LEU A 14 8.31 -8.56 -6.07
CA LEU A 14 7.45 -7.50 -5.55
C LEU A 14 6.25 -8.06 -4.77
N SER A 15 5.61 -9.12 -5.28
CA SER A 15 4.46 -9.73 -4.60
C SER A 15 4.82 -10.26 -3.20
N ARG A 16 6.00 -10.88 -3.06
CA ARG A 16 6.50 -11.34 -1.75
C ARG A 16 6.76 -10.15 -0.83
N ALA A 17 7.36 -9.08 -1.35
CA ALA A 17 7.66 -7.88 -0.58
C ALA A 17 6.38 -7.19 -0.06
N ILE A 18 5.34 -7.06 -0.89
CA ILE A 18 4.04 -6.50 -0.52
C ILE A 18 3.39 -7.33 0.60
N VAL A 19 3.36 -8.66 0.47
CA VAL A 19 2.79 -9.54 1.49
C VAL A 19 3.58 -9.46 2.79
N ALA A 20 4.91 -9.39 2.72
CA ALA A 20 5.77 -9.24 3.89
C ALA A 20 5.51 -7.90 4.61
N TYR A 21 5.42 -6.80 3.87
CA TYR A 21 5.08 -5.49 4.41
C TYR A 21 3.70 -5.50 5.08
N ALA A 22 2.66 -5.99 4.39
CA ALA A 22 1.30 -6.04 4.92
C ALA A 22 1.23 -6.88 6.21
N ARG A 23 1.87 -8.06 6.21
CA ARG A 23 1.95 -8.92 7.39
C ARG A 23 2.63 -8.22 8.56
N SER A 24 3.77 -7.55 8.33
CA SER A 24 4.47 -6.77 9.35
C SER A 24 3.58 -5.67 9.94
N ARG A 25 2.92 -4.90 9.07
CA ARG A 25 2.04 -3.79 9.44
C ARG A 25 0.84 -4.21 10.28
N ILE A 26 0.23 -5.35 9.97
CA ILE A 26 -0.98 -5.79 10.67
C ILE A 26 -0.69 -6.58 11.95
N ALA A 27 0.51 -7.15 12.09
CA ALA A 27 0.88 -7.99 13.24
C ALA A 27 1.10 -7.21 14.54
N SER A 28 1.47 -5.93 14.46
CA SER A 28 1.80 -5.10 15.63
C SER A 28 1.11 -3.74 15.57
N ALA A 29 0.88 -3.13 16.74
CA ALA A 29 0.49 -1.73 16.82
C ALA A 29 1.63 -0.88 16.24
N GLN A 30 1.31 -0.06 15.24
CA GLN A 30 2.28 0.89 14.71
C GLN A 30 2.48 2.04 15.71
N PRO A 31 3.60 2.78 15.63
CA PRO A 31 3.67 4.09 16.26
C PRO A 31 2.53 4.99 15.77
N LEU A 32 2.23 6.05 16.55
CA LEU A 32 1.28 7.08 16.11
C LEU A 32 1.78 7.85 14.88
N ASP A 33 3.08 7.71 14.57
CA ASP A 33 3.80 8.38 13.49
C ASP A 33 3.75 9.90 13.60
N GLY A 34 4.41 10.60 12.68
CA GLY A 34 4.58 12.05 12.73
C GLY A 34 4.12 12.73 11.45
N SER A 35 4.16 14.06 11.43
CA SER A 35 3.98 14.83 10.20
C SER A 35 5.33 15.36 9.69
N ALA A 36 5.41 15.58 8.39
CA ALA A 36 6.52 16.26 7.73
C ALA A 36 5.96 17.31 6.75
N THR A 37 6.77 18.31 6.41
CA THR A 37 6.36 19.31 5.40
C THR A 37 6.35 18.69 4.01
N GLY A 38 5.52 19.25 3.11
CA GLY A 38 5.49 18.79 1.71
C GLY A 38 6.86 18.90 1.03
N GLU A 39 7.62 19.95 1.30
CA GLU A 39 8.98 20.13 0.77
C GLU A 39 9.94 19.02 1.24
N GLU A 40 9.91 18.69 2.53
CA GLU A 40 10.74 17.61 3.08
C GLU A 40 10.36 16.25 2.51
N LEU A 41 9.05 15.99 2.35
CA LEU A 41 8.57 14.75 1.75
C LEU A 41 8.97 14.65 0.28
N SER A 42 8.81 15.71 -0.52
CA SER A 42 9.25 15.74 -1.91
C SER A 42 10.75 15.51 -2.04
N ARG A 43 11.56 16.14 -1.17
CA ARG A 43 13.01 15.95 -1.15
C ARG A 43 13.41 14.51 -0.82
N ARG A 44 12.72 13.87 0.13
CA ARG A 44 13.00 12.49 0.56
C ARG A 44 12.47 11.43 -0.41
N ALA A 45 11.32 11.67 -1.02
CA ALA A 45 10.68 10.75 -1.96
C ALA A 45 11.33 10.82 -3.36
N GLY A 46 11.86 11.97 -3.75
CA GLY A 46 12.39 12.21 -5.10
C GLY A 46 11.28 12.30 -6.14
N GLU A 47 11.66 12.20 -7.43
CA GLU A 47 10.69 12.15 -8.53
C GLU A 47 10.11 10.73 -8.66
N THR A 48 8.81 10.57 -8.37
CA THR A 48 8.16 9.25 -8.34
C THR A 48 7.32 8.95 -9.59
N VAL A 49 7.07 9.94 -10.44
CA VAL A 49 6.29 9.83 -11.68
C VAL A 49 7.14 10.35 -12.83
N ILE A 50 7.85 9.43 -13.49
CA ILE A 50 8.71 9.67 -14.65
C ILE A 50 8.34 8.70 -15.77
N ALA A 51 8.77 8.99 -17.01
CA ALA A 51 8.36 8.22 -18.19
C ALA A 51 8.78 6.74 -18.09
N GLU A 52 9.93 6.48 -17.48
CA GLU A 52 10.51 5.16 -17.27
C GLU A 52 9.88 4.42 -16.08
N GLY A 53 9.15 5.14 -15.22
CA GLY A 53 8.74 4.67 -13.90
C GLY A 53 9.92 4.48 -12.95
N ILE A 54 9.63 4.32 -11.66
CA ILE A 54 10.65 4.06 -10.62
C ILE A 54 10.80 2.58 -10.27
N GLY A 55 9.91 1.72 -10.78
CA GLY A 55 9.87 0.29 -10.44
C GLY A 55 9.17 0.01 -9.09
N GLY A 56 8.68 -1.22 -8.94
CA GLY A 56 7.86 -1.60 -7.78
C GLY A 56 8.60 -1.63 -6.46
N GLU A 57 9.87 -2.07 -6.45
CA GLU A 57 10.69 -2.11 -5.24
C GLU A 57 10.97 -0.70 -4.70
N GLU A 58 11.37 0.23 -5.57
CA GLU A 58 11.61 1.61 -5.18
C GLU A 58 10.32 2.30 -4.76
N ALA A 59 9.20 2.05 -5.43
CA ALA A 59 7.89 2.55 -5.00
C ALA A 59 7.51 2.04 -3.61
N LEU A 60 7.74 0.75 -3.32
CA LEU A 60 7.51 0.18 -1.99
C LEU A 60 8.46 0.76 -0.94
N ARG A 61 9.72 1.02 -1.29
CA ARG A 61 10.71 1.68 -0.41
C ARG A 61 10.27 3.11 -0.07
N VAL A 62 9.94 3.93 -1.07
CA VAL A 62 9.43 5.30 -0.87
C VAL A 62 8.19 5.29 0.03
N TRP A 63 7.24 4.38 -0.22
CA TRP A 63 6.07 4.25 0.63
C TRP A 63 6.44 3.90 2.07
N SER A 64 7.18 2.81 2.28
CA SER A 64 7.44 2.26 3.61
C SER A 64 8.39 3.11 4.46
N GLU A 65 9.37 3.78 3.85
CA GLU A 65 10.41 4.53 4.56
C GLU A 65 10.15 6.04 4.63
N VAL A 66 9.37 6.60 3.71
CA VAL A 66 9.15 8.05 3.62
C VAL A 66 7.70 8.41 3.91
N LEU A 67 6.76 7.83 3.16
CA LEU A 67 5.37 8.30 3.17
C LEU A 67 4.58 7.73 4.34
N ALA A 68 4.59 6.41 4.55
CA ALA A 68 3.82 5.76 5.61
C ALA A 68 4.16 6.30 7.01
N PRO A 69 5.43 6.51 7.40
CA PRO A 69 5.78 7.10 8.69
C PRO A 69 5.40 8.59 8.87
N ALA A 70 4.98 9.25 7.77
CA ALA A 70 4.48 10.62 7.77
C ALA A 70 2.93 10.69 7.81
N THR A 71 2.25 9.56 8.02
CA THR A 71 0.79 9.45 8.10
C THR A 71 0.35 9.03 9.49
N ILE A 72 -0.83 9.50 9.93
CA ILE A 72 -1.43 9.03 11.18
C ILE A 72 -2.32 7.82 10.87
N SER A 73 -1.97 6.67 11.44
CA SER A 73 -2.75 5.43 11.30
C SER A 73 -4.10 5.54 12.02
N THR A 74 -5.20 5.33 11.28
CA THR A 74 -6.57 5.43 11.82
C THR A 74 -6.99 4.23 12.67
N ASP A 75 -6.28 3.12 12.56
CA ASP A 75 -6.42 1.91 13.39
C ASP A 75 -5.52 1.94 14.63
N HIS A 76 -4.78 3.04 14.88
CA HIS A 76 -4.01 3.21 16.09
C HIS A 76 -4.94 3.39 17.30
N PRO A 77 -4.75 2.67 18.43
CA PRO A 77 -5.65 2.75 19.60
C PRO A 77 -5.81 4.16 20.20
N SER A 78 -4.79 5.00 20.06
CA SER A 78 -4.81 6.42 20.49
C SER A 78 -5.33 7.39 19.42
N SER A 79 -5.70 6.92 18.22
CA SER A 79 -6.31 7.75 17.19
C SER A 79 -7.77 8.00 17.52
N MET A 80 -8.09 9.24 17.92
CA MET A 80 -9.44 9.66 18.35
C MET A 80 -10.01 10.72 17.40
N ALA A 81 -9.45 10.84 16.19
CA ALA A 81 -9.86 11.81 15.20
C ALA A 81 -10.92 11.22 14.24
N PHE A 82 -11.90 12.03 13.85
CA PHE A 82 -12.89 11.73 12.82
C PHE A 82 -13.68 10.42 13.06
N VAL A 83 -13.63 9.48 12.11
CA VAL A 83 -14.34 8.19 12.13
C VAL A 83 -13.31 7.08 12.33
N PRO A 84 -13.53 6.15 13.28
CA PRO A 84 -12.56 5.09 13.57
C PRO A 84 -12.43 4.11 12.39
N GLY A 85 -11.18 3.85 11.99
CA GLY A 85 -10.85 2.74 11.10
C GLY A 85 -10.51 1.51 11.93
N ALA A 86 -11.40 0.52 11.99
CA ALA A 86 -11.14 -0.72 12.74
C ALA A 86 -11.35 -1.97 11.86
N PRO A 87 -10.64 -2.11 10.73
CA PRO A 87 -10.75 -3.31 9.91
C PRO A 87 -10.21 -4.52 10.69
N THR A 88 -10.86 -5.66 10.54
CA THR A 88 -10.30 -6.91 11.04
C THR A 88 -9.04 -7.26 10.23
N LYS A 89 -8.12 -8.00 10.84
CA LYS A 89 -6.89 -8.46 10.14
C LYS A 89 -7.22 -9.30 8.91
N ALA A 90 -8.34 -10.05 8.96
CA ALA A 90 -8.84 -10.80 7.82
C ALA A 90 -9.33 -9.89 6.68
N ALA A 91 -10.05 -8.80 6.99
CA ALA A 91 -10.52 -7.86 5.98
C ALA A 91 -9.35 -7.21 5.22
N VAL A 92 -8.31 -6.74 5.94
CA VAL A 92 -7.11 -6.14 5.32
C VAL A 92 -6.41 -7.11 4.36
N LEU A 93 -6.31 -8.38 4.71
CA LEU A 93 -5.70 -9.39 3.83
C LEU A 93 -6.58 -9.70 2.63
N PHE A 94 -7.90 -9.68 2.80
CA PHE A 94 -8.86 -9.98 1.74
C PHE A 94 -8.92 -8.87 0.67
N ASP A 95 -8.59 -7.63 1.00
CA ASP A 95 -8.49 -6.53 0.03
C ASP A 95 -7.50 -6.86 -1.10
N LEU A 96 -6.39 -7.56 -0.82
CA LEU A 96 -5.46 -8.01 -1.85
C LEU A 96 -6.10 -9.04 -2.79
N ILE A 97 -6.94 -9.93 -2.25
CA ILE A 97 -7.69 -10.92 -3.05
C ILE A 97 -8.72 -10.21 -3.94
N VAL A 98 -9.45 -9.22 -3.40
CA VAL A 98 -10.41 -8.42 -4.19
C VAL A 98 -9.70 -7.70 -5.33
N GLY A 99 -8.57 -7.05 -5.07
CA GLY A 99 -7.77 -6.39 -6.10
C GLY A 99 -7.27 -7.35 -7.17
N ALA A 100 -6.75 -8.52 -6.77
CA ALA A 100 -6.26 -9.54 -7.70
C ALA A 100 -7.38 -10.19 -8.54
N SER A 101 -8.61 -10.23 -8.02
CA SER A 101 -9.75 -10.82 -8.72
C SER A 101 -10.28 -9.94 -9.85
N SER A 102 -9.95 -8.65 -9.88
CA SER A 102 -10.43 -7.68 -10.88
C SER A 102 -11.96 -7.69 -11.05
N THR A 103 -12.69 -7.91 -9.95
CA THR A 103 -14.14 -8.09 -9.98
C THR A 103 -14.87 -6.75 -9.87
N ILE A 104 -15.84 -6.51 -10.75
CA ILE A 104 -16.82 -5.42 -10.64
C ILE A 104 -18.20 -5.99 -10.26
N ALA A 105 -18.80 -5.47 -9.19
CA ALA A 105 -20.12 -5.90 -8.73
C ALA A 105 -21.26 -5.11 -9.40
N ALA A 106 -21.22 -4.96 -10.73
CA ALA A 106 -22.19 -4.17 -11.49
C ALA A 106 -23.55 -4.88 -11.72
N GLY A 107 -23.62 -6.19 -11.43
CA GLY A 107 -24.82 -7.00 -11.54
C GLY A 107 -24.51 -8.44 -11.94
N TRP A 108 -25.55 -9.27 -12.08
CA TRP A 108 -25.47 -10.57 -12.76
C TRP A 108 -25.64 -10.36 -14.25
N ILE A 109 -24.50 -10.22 -14.94
CA ILE A 109 -24.44 -9.82 -16.34
C ILE A 109 -24.57 -11.01 -17.29
N ASP A 110 -24.24 -12.23 -16.85
CA ASP A 110 -24.29 -13.46 -17.65
C ASP A 110 -25.11 -14.57 -16.96
N GLY A 111 -26.38 -14.30 -16.64
CA GLY A 111 -27.29 -15.32 -16.10
C GLY A 111 -27.38 -16.58 -16.97
#